data_AF-A0A1C0YDZ8-F1
#
_entry.id   AF-A0A1C0YDZ8-F1
#
_cell.length_a   1.000
_cell.length_b   1.000
_cell.length_c   1.000
_cell.angle_alpha   90.00
_cell.angle_beta   90.00
_cell.angle_gamma   90.00
#
_symmetry.space_group_name_H-M   'P 1'
#
loop_
_entity.id
_entity.type
_entity.pdbx_description
1 polymer ?
#
loop_
_entity_poly.entity_id
_entity_poly.type
_entity_poly.pdbx_seq_one_letter_code
_entity_poly.pdbx_strand_id
1 'polypeptide(L)'
;MKEKESLIEWNPLSEAVYDRFMHPMFLVNIEFNGELILTVGPEENRYQFSYNRTKNYFYPVRTYRILQEHIRNDIEELIQQKFESAKDQSIPLPNYNPTFYKVENSSFLKWYTTIDDSIPDMELAKLEHHLYICEDYFIDVIAVVQPNIIKL
;
A
#
# COMPACT_ATOMS: atom_id res chain seq x y z
N MET A 1 -11.58 22.51 -6.24
CA MET A 1 -11.69 21.93 -4.89
C MET A 1 -10.60 20.87 -4.80
N LYS A 2 -9.66 20.91 -3.84
CA LYS A 2 -8.67 19.83 -3.71
C LYS A 2 -9.42 18.61 -3.18
N GLU A 3 -9.34 17.49 -3.90
CA GLU A 3 -9.91 16.24 -3.41
C GLU A 3 -9.19 15.80 -2.12
N LYS A 4 -9.98 15.33 -1.15
CA LYS A 4 -9.49 14.86 0.16
C LYS A 4 -8.82 13.51 -0.01
N GLU A 5 -7.74 13.26 0.74
CA GLU A 5 -7.08 11.96 0.80
C GLU A 5 -8.07 10.90 1.33
N SER A 6 -8.03 9.70 0.76
CA SER A 6 -8.93 8.59 1.10
C SER A 6 -8.26 7.24 0.90
N LEU A 7 -8.77 6.20 1.58
CA LEU A 7 -8.27 4.83 1.47
C LEU A 7 -9.24 3.94 0.69
N ILE A 8 -8.74 3.29 -0.37
CA ILE A 8 -9.42 2.18 -1.05
C ILE A 8 -8.89 0.86 -0.49
N GLU A 9 -9.79 -0.09 -0.20
CA GLU A 9 -9.34 -1.43 0.21
C GLU A 9 -8.68 -2.08 -0.99
N TRP A 10 -7.45 -2.52 -0.78
CA TRP A 10 -6.74 -3.28 -1.77
C TRP A 10 -6.67 -4.70 -1.23
N ASN A 11 -7.25 -5.66 -1.95
CA ASN A 11 -7.20 -7.06 -1.55
C ASN A 11 -6.27 -7.81 -2.51
N PRO A 12 -4.94 -7.65 -2.37
CA PRO A 12 -3.97 -8.26 -3.26
C PRO A 12 -3.86 -9.78 -3.08
N LEU A 13 -4.33 -10.30 -1.94
CA LEU A 13 -4.31 -11.72 -1.61
C LEU A 13 -5.67 -12.38 -1.94
N SER A 14 -5.64 -13.65 -2.33
CA SER A 14 -6.85 -14.44 -2.61
C SER A 14 -7.68 -14.76 -1.36
N GLU A 15 -7.07 -14.65 -0.18
CA GLU A 15 -7.66 -14.96 1.12
C GLU A 15 -7.35 -13.84 2.12
N ALA A 16 -8.20 -13.70 3.15
CA ALA A 16 -8.02 -12.77 4.25
C ALA A 16 -7.01 -13.32 5.27
N VAL A 17 -5.74 -13.36 4.86
CA VAL A 17 -4.66 -14.00 5.65
C VAL A 17 -4.18 -13.11 6.80
N TYR A 18 -4.28 -11.80 6.65
CA TYR A 18 -3.84 -10.83 7.66
C TYR A 18 -4.98 -9.97 8.15
N ASP A 19 -4.91 -9.60 9.43
CA ASP A 19 -5.79 -8.67 10.10
C ASP A 19 -4.93 -7.79 11.00
N ARG A 20 -5.16 -6.47 10.98
CA ARG A 20 -4.33 -5.50 11.71
C ARG A 20 -4.19 -5.79 13.21
N PHE A 21 -5.15 -6.47 13.83
CA PHE A 21 -5.19 -6.71 15.28
C PHE A 21 -5.10 -8.19 15.66
N MET A 22 -5.75 -9.06 14.90
CA MET A 22 -5.86 -10.49 15.24
C MET A 22 -4.75 -11.33 14.62
N HIS A 23 -4.32 -10.99 13.41
CA HIS A 23 -3.30 -11.71 12.65
C HIS A 23 -2.38 -10.70 11.94
N PRO A 24 -1.60 -9.92 12.71
CA PRO A 24 -0.83 -8.82 12.15
C PRO A 24 0.22 -9.34 11.18
N MET A 25 0.41 -8.58 10.10
CA MET A 25 1.48 -8.82 9.13
C MET A 25 2.77 -8.22 9.66
N PHE A 26 3.91 -8.90 9.56
CA PHE A 26 5.22 -8.32 9.87
C PHE A 26 6.14 -8.36 8.66
N LEU A 27 7.05 -7.40 8.56
CA LEU A 27 8.06 -7.36 7.51
C LEU A 27 9.19 -8.34 7.86
N VAL A 28 9.44 -9.32 6.99
CA VAL A 28 10.55 -10.26 7.13
C VAL A 28 11.80 -9.70 6.47
N ASN A 29 11.65 -9.22 5.23
CA ASN A 29 12.77 -8.82 4.39
C ASN A 29 12.33 -7.78 3.37
N ILE A 30 13.27 -6.90 3.02
CA ILE A 30 13.13 -5.93 1.94
C ILE A 30 14.38 -5.97 1.08
N GLU A 31 14.19 -6.10 -0.23
CA GLU A 31 15.28 -6.06 -1.20
C GLU A 31 15.01 -4.99 -2.25
N PHE A 32 16.08 -4.28 -2.62
CA PHE A 32 16.03 -3.31 -3.71
C PHE A 32 17.26 -3.45 -4.61
N ASN A 33 17.04 -3.98 -5.81
CA ASN A 33 18.07 -4.16 -6.84
C ASN A 33 17.65 -3.54 -8.19
N GLY A 34 16.79 -2.51 -8.12
CA GLY A 34 16.08 -1.95 -9.27
C GLY A 34 14.66 -2.50 -9.45
N GLU A 35 14.33 -3.56 -8.71
CA GLU A 35 13.00 -4.04 -8.39
C GLU A 35 12.84 -3.98 -6.86
N LEU A 36 11.63 -3.69 -6.38
CA LEU A 36 11.33 -3.72 -4.95
C LEU A 36 10.68 -5.05 -4.60
N ILE A 37 11.24 -5.77 -3.64
CA ILE A 37 10.69 -7.02 -3.12
C ILE A 37 10.43 -6.87 -1.63
N LEU A 38 9.18 -7.13 -1.22
CA LEU A 38 8.74 -7.14 0.17
C LEU A 38 8.34 -8.57 0.55
N THR A 39 9.02 -9.16 1.53
CA THR A 39 8.62 -10.45 2.10
C THR A 39 7.96 -10.21 3.45
N VAL A 40 6.73 -10.70 3.63
CA VAL A 40 5.91 -10.41 4.80
C VAL A 40 5.25 -11.67 5.36
N GLY A 41 4.95 -11.63 6.66
CA GLY A 41 4.17 -12.64 7.37
C GLY A 41 4.94 -13.83 7.93
N PRO A 42 4.26 -14.68 8.72
CA PRO A 42 4.83 -15.86 9.35
C PRO A 42 5.10 -16.97 8.33
N GLU A 43 5.81 -18.03 8.73
CA GLU A 43 6.26 -19.10 7.82
C GLU A 43 5.10 -19.79 7.08
N GLU A 44 4.02 -20.12 7.78
CA GLU A 44 2.84 -20.80 7.23
C GLU A 44 2.01 -19.93 6.26
N ASN A 45 2.20 -18.62 6.33
CA ASN A 45 1.46 -17.60 5.60
C ASN A 45 2.40 -16.50 5.11
N ARG A 46 3.53 -16.91 4.55
CA ARG A 46 4.54 -16.00 4.03
C ARG A 46 4.21 -15.60 2.60
N TYR A 47 4.25 -14.30 2.33
CA TYR A 47 4.03 -13.77 1.00
C TYR A 47 5.18 -12.87 0.57
N GLN A 48 5.43 -12.85 -0.73
CA GLN A 48 6.37 -11.93 -1.34
C GLN A 48 5.63 -11.06 -2.37
N PHE A 49 5.77 -9.75 -2.23
CA PHE A 49 5.25 -8.73 -3.14
C PHE A 49 6.44 -8.15 -3.92
N SER A 50 6.44 -8.34 -5.24
CA SER A 50 7.56 -7.96 -6.10
C SER A 50 7.11 -6.99 -7.18
N TYR A 51 7.67 -5.78 -7.16
CA TYR A 51 7.42 -4.75 -8.16
C TYR A 51 8.43 -4.90 -9.30
N ASN A 52 8.09 -5.74 -10.26
CA ASN A 52 9.02 -6.14 -11.31
C ASN A 52 9.02 -5.15 -12.47
N ARG A 53 10.17 -5.03 -13.13
CA ARG A 53 10.28 -4.28 -14.37
C ARG A 53 9.39 -4.91 -15.43
N THR A 54 8.81 -4.05 -16.26
CA THR A 54 8.06 -4.50 -17.44
C THR A 54 8.66 -3.89 -18.69
N LYS A 55 8.26 -4.37 -19.87
CA LYS A 55 8.67 -3.76 -21.15
C LYS A 55 8.32 -2.27 -21.23
N ASN A 56 7.27 -1.83 -20.52
CA ASN A 56 6.78 -0.47 -20.56
C ASN A 56 7.31 0.39 -19.40
N TYR A 57 7.81 -0.22 -18.32
CA TYR A 57 8.25 0.49 -17.12
C TYR A 57 9.57 -0.10 -16.61
N PHE A 58 10.65 0.64 -16.85
CA PHE A 58 11.98 0.28 -16.39
C PHE A 58 12.19 0.59 -14.89
N TYR A 59 11.49 1.61 -14.37
CA TYR A 59 11.46 1.97 -12.95
C TYR A 59 10.04 1.75 -12.40
N PRO A 60 9.69 0.51 -12.04
CA PRO A 60 8.33 0.15 -11.61
C PRO A 60 7.93 0.82 -10.29
N VAL A 61 8.91 1.06 -9.41
CA VAL A 61 8.77 1.83 -8.17
C VAL A 61 9.51 3.14 -8.33
N ARG A 62 8.82 4.25 -8.02
CA ARG A 62 9.42 5.58 -8.02
C ARG A 62 10.00 5.93 -6.66
N THR A 63 9.29 5.59 -5.58
CA THR A 63 9.81 5.74 -4.23
C THR A 63 9.10 4.79 -3.27
N TYR A 64 9.74 4.50 -2.14
CA TYR A 64 9.12 3.83 -1.00
C TYR A 64 9.69 4.39 0.29
N ARG A 65 8.93 4.25 1.38
CA ARG A 65 9.42 4.55 2.73
C ARG A 65 8.85 3.56 3.72
N ILE A 66 9.64 3.28 4.76
CA ILE A 66 9.24 2.50 5.91
C ILE A 66 9.19 3.45 7.10
N LEU A 67 8.04 3.51 7.76
CA LEU A 67 7.84 4.33 8.94
C LEU A 67 7.59 3.39 10.11
N GLN A 68 8.54 3.36 11.05
CA GLN A 68 8.38 2.69 12.33
C GLN A 68 7.68 3.63 13.28
N GLU A 69 6.38 3.48 13.41
CA GLU A 69 5.56 4.29 14.30
C GLU A 69 4.50 3.40 14.94
N HIS A 70 4.38 3.47 16.27
CA HIS A 70 3.35 2.73 16.98
C HIS A 70 1.93 3.10 16.50
N ILE A 71 1.72 4.35 16.05
CA ILE A 71 0.43 4.82 15.53
C ILE A 71 0.64 5.92 14.48
N ARG A 72 0.18 5.68 13.24
CA ARG A 72 0.03 6.70 12.18
C ARG A 72 -1.37 7.30 12.25
N ASN A 73 -1.56 8.33 13.09
CA ASN A 73 -2.88 8.94 13.34
C ASN A 73 -3.58 9.40 12.06
N ASP A 74 -2.83 9.90 11.08
CA ASP A 74 -3.35 10.29 9.77
C ASP A 74 -4.00 9.11 9.03
N ILE A 75 -3.38 7.93 9.07
CA ILE A 75 -3.94 6.71 8.49
C ILE A 75 -5.12 6.20 9.31
N GLU A 76 -5.03 6.20 10.65
CA GLU A 76 -6.14 5.78 11.51
C GLU A 76 -7.40 6.61 11.29
N GLU A 77 -7.26 7.93 11.16
CA GLU A 77 -8.37 8.83 10.84
C GLU A 77 -9.01 8.49 9.49
N LEU A 78 -8.21 8.17 8.47
CA LEU A 78 -8.73 7.76 7.17
C LEU A 78 -9.46 6.41 7.22
N ILE A 79 -8.95 5.46 8.00
CA ILE A 79 -9.61 4.16 8.22
C ILE A 79 -10.95 4.35 8.93
N GLN A 80 -10.97 5.17 9.98
CA GLN A 80 -12.22 5.49 10.68
C GLN A 80 -13.24 6.14 9.76
N GLN A 81 -12.85 7.18 9.01
CA GLN A 81 -13.73 7.88 8.07
C GLN A 81 -14.32 6.94 7.01
N LYS A 82 -13.52 5.99 6.54
CA LYS A 82 -13.96 4.96 5.60
C LYS A 82 -15.04 4.06 6.20
N PHE A 83 -14.83 3.54 7.41
CA PHE A 83 -15.81 2.69 8.08
C PHE A 83 -17.10 3.43 8.41
N GLU A 84 -17.01 4.69 8.84
CA GLU A 84 -18.17 5.57 9.04
C GLU A 84 -18.95 5.77 7.73
N SER A 85 -18.25 6.07 6.63
CA SER A 85 -18.88 6.24 5.32
C SER A 85 -19.56 4.96 4.82
N ALA A 86 -18.93 3.79 5.02
CA ALA A 86 -19.51 2.49 4.65
C ALA A 86 -20.79 2.21 5.46
N LYS A 87 -20.76 2.51 6.76
CA LYS A 87 -21.92 2.37 7.64
C LYS A 87 -23.07 3.27 7.21
N ASP A 88 -22.80 4.54 6.91
CA ASP A 88 -23.81 5.50 6.43
C ASP A 88 -24.44 5.07 5.11
N GLN A 89 -23.66 4.41 4.24
CA GLN A 89 -24.11 3.88 2.96
C GLN A 89 -24.70 2.46 3.05
N SER A 90 -24.83 1.90 4.25
CA SER A 90 -25.27 0.51 4.47
C SER A 90 -24.44 -0.54 3.70
N ILE A 91 -23.17 -0.23 3.44
CA ILE A 91 -22.22 -1.16 2.85
C ILE A 91 -21.76 -2.11 3.96
N PRO A 92 -21.80 -3.44 3.75
CA PRO A 92 -21.29 -4.40 4.72
C PRO A 92 -19.83 -4.11 5.06
N LEU A 93 -19.52 -4.05 6.35
CA LEU A 93 -18.15 -3.92 6.80
C LEU A 93 -17.42 -5.26 6.62
N PRO A 94 -16.12 -5.23 6.29
CA PRO A 94 -15.32 -6.45 6.24
C PRO A 94 -15.27 -7.11 7.62
N ASN A 95 -15.20 -8.44 7.63
CA ASN A 95 -15.07 -9.22 8.87
C ASN A 95 -13.70 -9.06 9.54
N TYR A 96 -12.74 -8.47 8.84
CA TYR A 96 -11.36 -8.27 9.24
C TYR A 96 -10.95 -6.82 8.93
N ASN A 97 -10.00 -6.30 9.70
CA ASN A 97 -9.41 -4.99 9.49
C ASN A 97 -8.35 -5.11 8.39
N PRO A 98 -8.57 -4.52 7.20
CA PRO A 98 -7.66 -4.68 6.06
C PRO A 98 -6.27 -4.14 6.37
N THR A 99 -5.24 -4.83 5.90
CA THR A 99 -3.83 -4.45 6.07
C THR A 99 -3.23 -3.78 4.82
N PHE A 100 -3.92 -3.86 3.69
CA PHE A 100 -3.47 -3.29 2.42
C PHE A 100 -4.47 -2.25 1.92
N TYR A 101 -3.95 -1.10 1.51
CA TYR A 101 -4.76 -0.03 0.96
C TYR A 101 -4.10 0.59 -0.28
N LYS A 102 -4.92 1.16 -1.15
CA LYS A 102 -4.46 2.23 -2.05
C LYS A 102 -4.85 3.57 -1.44
N VAL A 103 -3.93 4.52 -1.43
CA VAL A 103 -4.18 5.88 -0.92
C VAL A 103 -4.52 6.79 -2.10
N GLU A 104 -5.80 7.08 -2.26
CA GLU A 104 -6.27 8.05 -3.24
C GLU A 104 -5.95 9.47 -2.80
N ASN A 105 -5.71 10.34 -3.77
CA ASN A 105 -5.39 11.75 -3.51
C ASN A 105 -4.20 11.96 -2.57
N SER A 106 -3.28 10.98 -2.55
CA SER A 106 -2.19 10.91 -1.61
C SER A 106 -1.31 12.16 -1.60
N SER A 107 -1.16 12.73 -0.41
CA SER A 107 -0.21 13.77 -0.04
C SER A 107 1.23 13.36 -0.31
N PHE A 108 1.58 12.10 -0.03
CA PHE A 108 2.90 11.55 -0.32
C PHE A 108 3.20 11.51 -1.83
N LEU A 109 2.26 11.01 -2.63
CA LEU A 109 2.37 11.04 -4.09
C LEU A 109 2.46 12.47 -4.62
N LYS A 110 1.57 13.37 -4.16
CA LYS A 110 1.57 14.79 -4.55
C LYS A 110 2.90 15.46 -4.24
N TRP A 111 3.45 15.24 -3.05
CA TRP A 111 4.76 15.75 -2.66
C TRP A 111 5.86 15.17 -3.56
N TYR A 112 5.87 13.86 -3.80
CA TYR A 112 6.88 13.23 -4.65
C TYR A 112 6.90 13.82 -6.07
N THR A 113 5.72 14.04 -6.66
CA THR A 113 5.62 14.65 -8.01
C THR A 113 6.06 16.13 -8.05
N THR A 114 6.20 16.79 -6.90
CA THR A 114 6.76 18.16 -6.85
C THR A 114 8.28 18.20 -6.86
N ILE A 115 8.94 17.09 -6.54
CA ILE A 115 10.41 17.00 -6.43
C ILE A 115 11.04 16.23 -7.59
N ASP A 116 10.29 15.38 -8.28
CA ASP A 116 10.73 14.64 -9.47
C ASP A 116 9.90 15.07 -10.68
N ASP A 117 10.41 16.05 -11.44
CA ASP A 117 9.82 16.56 -12.68
C ASP A 117 10.18 15.71 -13.91
N SER A 118 10.96 14.64 -13.72
CA SER A 118 11.43 13.76 -14.81
C SER A 118 10.44 12.64 -15.15
N ILE A 119 9.36 12.50 -14.37
CA ILE A 119 8.36 11.44 -14.56
C ILE A 119 7.59 11.68 -15.86
N PRO A 120 7.60 10.74 -16.82
CA PRO A 120 6.81 10.89 -18.04
C PRO A 120 5.30 10.98 -17.74
N ASP A 121 4.55 11.81 -18.46
CA ASP A 121 3.09 11.98 -18.28
C ASP A 121 2.33 10.64 -18.30
N MET A 122 2.76 9.72 -19.18
CA MET A 122 2.17 8.39 -19.30
C MET A 122 2.34 7.51 -18.05
N GLU A 123 3.38 7.77 -17.26
CA GLU A 123 3.65 7.12 -15.99
C GLU A 123 2.94 7.85 -14.85
N LEU A 124 2.93 9.18 -14.87
CA LEU A 124 2.24 10.01 -13.89
C LEU A 124 0.77 9.62 -13.76
N ALA A 125 0.09 9.38 -14.88
CA ALA A 125 -1.31 8.94 -14.92
C ALA A 125 -1.57 7.54 -14.34
N LYS A 126 -0.51 6.77 -14.06
CA LYS A 126 -0.57 5.39 -13.55
C LYS A 126 0.08 5.24 -12.19
N LEU A 127 0.62 6.32 -11.61
CA LEU A 127 1.20 6.26 -10.29
C LEU A 127 0.10 5.97 -9.28
N GLU A 128 0.33 4.93 -8.51
CA GLU A 128 -0.50 4.56 -7.38
C GLU A 128 0.33 4.60 -6.11
N HIS A 129 -0.35 4.91 -5.00
CA HIS A 129 0.21 4.79 -3.68
C HIS A 129 -0.35 3.55 -3.01
N HIS A 130 0.51 2.54 -2.85
CA HIS A 130 0.22 1.33 -2.09
C HIS A 130 0.69 1.48 -0.66
N LEU A 131 -0.20 1.23 0.29
CA LEU A 131 0.05 1.26 1.72
C LEU A 131 -0.07 -0.15 2.29
N TYR A 132 0.97 -0.56 2.99
CA TYR A 132 1.03 -1.80 3.76
C TYR A 132 1.07 -1.44 5.25
N ILE A 133 0.13 -1.99 6.01
CA ILE A 133 0.08 -1.84 7.47
C ILE A 133 0.60 -3.15 8.07
N CYS A 134 1.79 -3.08 8.65
CA CYS A 134 2.39 -4.15 9.44
C CYS A 134 2.16 -3.91 10.94
N GLU A 135 2.59 -4.86 11.77
CA GLU A 135 2.55 -4.78 13.23
C GLU A 135 3.26 -3.53 13.77
N ASP A 136 4.52 -3.32 13.34
CA ASP A 136 5.38 -2.25 13.85
C ASP A 136 5.74 -1.18 12.80
N TYR A 137 5.27 -1.38 11.55
CA TYR A 137 5.69 -0.56 10.42
C TYR A 137 4.54 -0.22 9.49
N PHE A 138 4.62 0.95 8.90
CA PHE A 138 3.87 1.30 7.69
C PHE A 138 4.84 1.34 6.52
N ILE A 139 4.49 0.68 5.42
CA ILE A 139 5.28 0.73 4.19
C ILE A 139 4.44 1.44 3.14
N ASP A 140 4.89 2.62 2.74
CA ASP A 140 4.31 3.40 1.65
C ASP A 140 5.14 3.11 0.38
N VAL A 141 4.49 2.74 -0.73
CA VAL A 141 5.14 2.48 -2.03
C VAL A 141 4.42 3.29 -3.11
N ILE A 142 5.19 4.12 -3.83
CA ILE A 142 4.72 4.81 -5.03
C ILE A 142 5.20 4.04 -6.26
N ALA A 143 4.27 3.47 -7.03
CA ALA A 143 4.58 2.59 -8.15
C ALA A 143 3.68 2.84 -9.35
N VAL A 144 4.19 2.52 -10.55
CA VAL A 144 3.44 2.55 -11.83
C VAL A 144 2.90 1.17 -12.22
N VAL A 145 3.15 0.16 -11.38
CA VAL A 145 2.71 -1.23 -11.56
C VAL A 145 2.17 -1.79 -10.26
N GLN A 146 1.27 -2.78 -10.38
CA GLN A 146 0.91 -3.65 -9.26
C GLN A 146 2.06 -4.62 -8.96
N PRO A 147 2.28 -5.02 -7.69
CA PRO A 147 3.21 -6.08 -7.36
C PRO A 147 2.72 -7.43 -7.90
N ASN A 148 3.66 -8.26 -8.31
CA ASN A 148 3.46 -9.70 -8.44
C ASN A 148 3.53 -10.33 -7.06
N ILE A 149 2.61 -11.25 -6.77
CA ILE A 149 2.43 -11.80 -5.43
C ILE A 149 2.59 -13.30 -5.48
N ILE A 150 3.45 -13.84 -4.63
CA ILE A 150 3.66 -15.27 -4.47
C ILE A 150 3.54 -15.63 -2.99
N LYS A 151 2.90 -16.77 -2.69
CA LYS A 151 3.01 -17.42 -1.39
C LYS A 151 4.32 -18.22 -1.37
N LEU A 152 5.12 -18.07 -0.31
CA LEU A 152 6.38 -18.78 -0.11
C LEU A 152 6.17 -20.07 0.68
#